data_AF-A0A7K3X439-F1
#
_entry.id   AF-A0A7K3X439-F1
#
_cell.length_a   1.000
_cell.length_b   1.000
_cell.length_c   1.000
_cell.angle_alpha   90.00
_cell.angle_beta   90.00
_cell.angle_gamma   90.00
#
_symmetry.space_group_name_H-M   'P 1'
#
loop_
_entity.id
_entity.type
_entity.pdbx_description
1 polymer ?
#
loop_
_entity_poly.entity_id
_entity_poly.type
_entity_poly.pdbx_seq_one_letter_code
_entity_poly.pdbx_strand_id
1 'polypeptide(L)'
;MAAEEIRVIHATAYRIAALAHAVPASLRAQSNGWSRVDADMAALSVTTRAASFLLRVDDVGTLSLLVHGPDGGATGPLDAASTEAELAQAVGIFGLPDGAGVLRQALAPAASARYDTAARLADVCRALGAPLELLTVDPTDPQREPEKPAQPEAGVVLVYAPVAVAAAAGPLALQSAWTVPLGTQWSMHVWDGDGQPTAPVHAAEALGDAGRVTLAYWWSARTAGVLLTRDGRVAGAHEWGSAVVATPESTARLGRALAEEFRLPEQVLAVITLLRRTDLAPSDTLAALCMLLRLPAEIVGLTAEELARWAASVPGAVHTEKLPVMAAVVHSVREAPPDTVLDELSARRPGWYRLANGVVAAVMAAATALLALLWRQEVASGWWVLLGVATTVSYAWGLRPGLPNRRPARHSPP
;
A
#
# COMPACT_ATOMS: atom_id res chain seq x y z
N MET A 1 -28.20 11.95 -23.80
CA MET A 1 -26.95 11.30 -24.27
C MET A 1 -26.80 10.04 -23.41
N ALA A 2 -25.74 9.24 -23.51
CA ALA A 2 -25.59 8.14 -22.55
C ALA A 2 -25.11 8.72 -21.21
N ALA A 3 -25.63 8.22 -20.08
CA ALA A 3 -25.13 8.57 -18.75
C ALA A 3 -23.62 8.25 -18.68
N GLU A 4 -22.82 9.20 -18.20
CA GLU A 4 -21.38 9.00 -18.06
C GLU A 4 -21.09 8.21 -16.79
N GLU A 5 -20.26 7.17 -16.90
CA GLU A 5 -19.78 6.39 -15.76
C GLU A 5 -18.28 6.58 -15.59
N ILE A 6 -17.90 7.02 -14.39
CA ILE A 6 -16.51 7.21 -13.98
C ILE A 6 -16.20 6.18 -12.91
N ARG A 7 -15.29 5.26 -13.24
CA ARG A 7 -14.93 4.09 -12.43
C ARG A 7 -13.49 4.20 -11.98
N VAL A 8 -13.27 4.31 -10.68
CA VAL A 8 -11.97 4.65 -10.10
C VAL A 8 -11.64 3.73 -8.95
N ILE A 9 -10.41 3.23 -8.89
CA ILE A 9 -9.91 2.35 -7.82
C ILE A 9 -8.59 2.86 -7.25
N HIS A 10 -8.40 2.73 -5.93
CA HIS A 10 -7.13 3.03 -5.28
C HIS A 10 -6.14 1.86 -5.43
N ALA A 11 -5.81 1.54 -6.68
CA ALA A 11 -4.84 0.52 -7.03
C ALA A 11 -4.07 0.96 -8.28
N THR A 12 -2.78 0.67 -8.34
CA THR A 12 -1.95 0.91 -9.53
C THR A 12 -2.24 -0.13 -10.61
N ALA A 13 -1.91 0.19 -11.88
CA ALA A 13 -2.00 -0.76 -12.99
C ALA A 13 -1.27 -2.07 -12.70
N TYR A 14 -0.10 -2.00 -12.06
CA TYR A 14 0.66 -3.18 -11.64
C TYR A 14 -0.12 -4.04 -10.64
N ARG A 15 -0.69 -3.44 -9.59
CA ARG A 15 -1.49 -4.17 -8.59
C ARG A 15 -2.72 -4.83 -9.21
N ILE A 16 -3.38 -4.14 -10.14
CA ILE A 16 -4.52 -4.66 -10.90
C ILE A 16 -4.08 -5.86 -11.74
N ALA A 17 -3.00 -5.75 -12.52
CA ALA A 17 -2.50 -6.84 -13.35
C ALA A 17 -2.04 -8.05 -12.52
N ALA A 18 -1.38 -7.81 -11.39
CA ALA A 18 -0.84 -8.87 -10.54
C ALA A 18 -1.94 -9.62 -9.78
N LEU A 19 -2.94 -8.92 -9.25
CA LEU A 19 -3.94 -9.51 -8.35
C LEU A 19 -5.24 -9.84 -9.05
N ALA A 20 -5.69 -9.02 -10.01
CA ALA A 20 -7.00 -9.12 -10.64
C ALA A 20 -6.97 -9.68 -12.08
N HIS A 21 -6.07 -10.62 -12.37
CA HIS A 21 -5.94 -11.29 -13.68
C HIS A 21 -7.25 -11.95 -14.18
N ALA A 22 -8.15 -12.33 -13.26
CA ALA A 22 -9.44 -12.93 -13.56
C ALA A 22 -10.58 -11.91 -13.78
N VAL A 23 -10.33 -10.62 -13.54
CA VAL A 23 -11.30 -9.53 -13.75
C VAL A 23 -10.90 -8.77 -15.02
N PRO A 24 -11.68 -8.84 -16.10
CA PRO A 24 -11.41 -8.04 -17.28
C PRO A 24 -11.43 -6.55 -16.92
N ALA A 25 -10.27 -5.91 -16.99
CA ALA A 25 -10.10 -4.50 -16.68
C ALA A 25 -9.30 -3.84 -17.80
N SER A 26 -9.83 -2.74 -18.35
CA SER A 26 -9.05 -1.86 -19.24
C SER A 26 -8.67 -0.59 -18.48
N LEU A 27 -7.38 -0.26 -18.47
CA LEU A 27 -6.88 0.94 -17.83
C LEU A 27 -7.11 2.14 -18.75
N ARG A 28 -7.73 3.20 -18.22
CA ARG A 28 -7.99 4.46 -18.94
C ARG A 28 -7.01 5.56 -18.54
N ALA A 29 -6.70 5.67 -17.25
CA ALA A 29 -5.73 6.62 -16.72
C ALA A 29 -5.23 6.17 -15.34
N GLN A 30 -4.08 6.71 -14.92
CA GLN A 30 -3.49 6.46 -13.61
C GLN A 30 -2.89 7.74 -13.05
N SER A 31 -3.03 7.96 -11.74
CA SER A 31 -2.44 9.10 -11.02
C SER A 31 -2.34 8.75 -9.53
N ASN A 32 -1.20 9.03 -8.88
CA ASN A 32 -1.00 8.97 -7.43
C ASN A 32 -1.54 7.70 -6.73
N GLY A 33 -1.29 6.51 -7.28
CA GLY A 33 -1.78 5.24 -6.70
C GLY A 33 -3.22 4.86 -7.07
N TRP A 34 -3.91 5.72 -7.81
CA TRP A 34 -5.27 5.51 -8.31
C TRP A 34 -5.30 5.20 -9.80
N SER A 35 -6.29 4.40 -10.22
CA SER A 35 -6.53 4.06 -11.62
C SER A 35 -7.99 4.28 -12.00
N ARG A 36 -8.22 4.91 -13.15
CA ARG A 36 -9.53 4.88 -13.84
C ARG A 36 -9.56 3.67 -14.75
N VAL A 37 -10.61 2.86 -14.63
CA VAL A 37 -10.70 1.55 -15.30
C VAL A 37 -12.09 1.29 -15.85
N ASP A 38 -12.19 0.55 -16.94
CA ASP A 38 -13.46 -0.11 -17.29
C ASP A 38 -13.41 -1.56 -16.83
N ALA A 39 -13.99 -1.81 -15.66
CA ALA A 39 -14.07 -3.12 -15.04
C ALA A 39 -15.32 -3.23 -14.15
N ASP A 40 -15.58 -4.43 -13.61
CA ASP A 40 -16.48 -4.63 -12.48
C ASP A 40 -15.77 -4.18 -11.19
N MET A 41 -16.20 -3.05 -10.64
CA MET A 41 -15.57 -2.42 -9.47
C MET A 41 -15.69 -3.25 -8.20
N ALA A 42 -16.77 -4.01 -8.03
CA ALA A 42 -16.96 -4.86 -6.85
C ALA A 42 -15.95 -6.02 -6.87
N ALA A 43 -15.85 -6.72 -8.00
CA ALA A 43 -14.87 -7.79 -8.20
C ALA A 43 -13.44 -7.25 -8.09
N LEU A 44 -13.17 -6.09 -8.67
CA LEU A 44 -11.85 -5.48 -8.65
C LEU A 44 -11.42 -5.04 -7.24
N SER A 45 -12.32 -4.43 -6.46
CA SER A 45 -12.06 -4.01 -5.08
C SER A 45 -11.70 -5.18 -4.16
N VAL A 46 -12.46 -6.27 -4.22
CA VAL A 46 -12.19 -7.48 -3.43
C VAL A 46 -10.85 -8.09 -3.82
N THR A 47 -10.61 -8.22 -5.13
CA THR A 47 -9.44 -8.94 -5.62
C THR A 47 -8.15 -8.17 -5.38
N THR A 48 -8.18 -6.84 -5.56
CA THR A 48 -7.03 -5.97 -5.29
C THR A 48 -6.93 -5.55 -3.82
N ARG A 49 -7.93 -5.87 -2.98
CA ARG A 49 -8.08 -5.36 -1.61
C ARG A 49 -7.92 -3.84 -1.53
N ALA A 50 -8.55 -3.14 -2.47
CA ALA A 50 -8.51 -1.69 -2.56
C ALA A 50 -9.92 -1.12 -2.60
N ALA A 51 -10.09 0.03 -1.96
CA ALA A 51 -11.34 0.78 -2.07
C ALA A 51 -11.50 1.33 -3.50
N SER A 52 -12.74 1.37 -3.97
CA SER A 52 -13.07 1.89 -5.29
C SER A 52 -14.43 2.57 -5.30
N PHE A 53 -14.71 3.31 -6.37
CA PHE A 53 -16.03 3.91 -6.55
C PHE A 53 -16.43 4.00 -8.03
N LEU A 54 -17.75 4.02 -8.23
CA LEU A 54 -18.43 4.30 -9.47
C LEU A 54 -19.25 5.58 -9.28
N LEU A 55 -18.95 6.59 -10.08
CA LEU A 55 -19.68 7.85 -10.13
C LEU A 55 -20.46 7.90 -11.45
N ARG A 56 -21.76 8.13 -11.38
CA ARG A 56 -22.64 8.22 -12.55
C ARG A 56 -23.18 9.64 -12.66
N VAL A 57 -23.09 10.20 -13.86
CA VAL A 57 -23.65 11.50 -14.22
C VAL A 57 -24.81 11.25 -15.18
N ASP A 58 -26.02 11.61 -14.80
CA ASP A 58 -27.18 11.51 -15.69
C ASP A 58 -27.27 12.68 -16.68
N ASP A 59 -28.23 12.60 -17.61
CA ASP A 59 -28.46 13.62 -18.64
C ASP A 59 -28.87 15.00 -18.10
N VAL A 60 -29.29 15.07 -16.83
CA VAL A 60 -29.74 16.30 -16.15
C VAL A 60 -28.63 16.83 -15.22
N GLY A 61 -27.46 16.17 -15.19
CA GLY A 61 -26.34 16.52 -14.33
C GLY A 61 -26.49 16.06 -12.88
N THR A 62 -27.42 15.15 -12.58
CA THR A 62 -27.52 14.50 -11.26
C THR A 62 -26.36 13.53 -11.09
N LEU A 63 -25.75 13.56 -9.90
CA LEU A 63 -24.65 12.68 -9.54
C LEU A 63 -25.17 11.57 -8.64
N SER A 64 -24.77 10.33 -8.93
CA SER A 64 -24.91 9.21 -8.01
C SER A 64 -23.59 8.49 -7.83
N LEU A 65 -23.30 8.07 -6.60
CA LEU A 65 -22.03 7.46 -6.21
C LEU A 65 -22.27 6.08 -5.59
N LEU A 66 -21.54 5.07 -6.05
CA LEU A 66 -21.45 3.77 -5.41
C LEU A 66 -20.00 3.53 -5.00
N VAL A 67 -19.77 3.28 -3.70
CA VAL A 67 -18.44 2.99 -3.16
C VAL A 67 -18.33 1.52 -2.83
N HIS A 68 -17.20 0.91 -3.15
CA HIS A 68 -16.84 -0.46 -2.80
C HIS A 68 -15.65 -0.47 -1.86
N GLY A 69 -15.79 -1.17 -0.73
CA GLY A 69 -14.73 -1.46 0.21
C GLY A 69 -13.84 -2.61 -0.23
N PRO A 70 -12.62 -2.70 0.34
CA PRO A 70 -11.66 -3.77 0.05
C PRO A 70 -12.15 -5.16 0.51
N ASP A 71 -13.19 -5.21 1.34
CA ASP A 71 -13.85 -6.42 1.86
C ASP A 71 -15.07 -6.85 1.01
N GLY A 72 -15.39 -6.11 -0.04
CA GLY A 72 -16.57 -6.35 -0.88
C GLY A 72 -17.85 -5.71 -0.34
N GLY A 73 -17.77 -4.98 0.78
CA GLY A 73 -18.86 -4.11 1.22
C GLY A 73 -19.13 -3.03 0.18
N ALA A 74 -20.40 -2.68 -0.01
CA ALA A 74 -20.79 -1.57 -0.88
C ALA A 74 -21.59 -0.54 -0.09
N THR A 75 -21.40 0.74 -0.40
CA THR A 75 -22.17 1.85 0.16
C THR A 75 -22.69 2.71 -0.98
N GLY A 76 -24.02 2.75 -1.11
CA GLY A 76 -24.73 3.45 -2.18
C GLY A 76 -25.77 2.58 -2.90
N PRO A 77 -26.41 3.10 -3.97
CA PRO A 77 -26.12 4.39 -4.59
C PRO A 77 -26.42 5.56 -3.64
N LEU A 78 -25.47 6.48 -3.57
CA LEU A 78 -25.55 7.72 -2.82
C LEU A 78 -25.91 8.85 -3.76
N ASP A 79 -26.85 9.69 -3.36
CA ASP A 79 -27.35 10.81 -4.14
C ASP A 79 -27.72 11.98 -3.20
N ALA A 80 -28.44 12.97 -3.73
CA ALA A 80 -28.87 14.14 -2.97
C ALA A 80 -29.74 13.82 -1.74
N ALA A 81 -30.40 12.66 -1.70
CA ALA A 81 -31.26 12.24 -0.60
C ALA A 81 -30.53 11.41 0.48
N SER A 82 -29.25 11.07 0.25
CA SER A 82 -28.47 10.27 1.19
C SER A 82 -28.25 10.98 2.53
N THR A 83 -28.31 10.20 3.59
CA THR A 83 -28.13 10.67 4.96
C THR A 83 -26.66 10.94 5.26
N GLU A 84 -26.40 11.80 6.26
CA GLU A 84 -25.04 12.07 6.75
C GLU A 84 -24.27 10.82 7.15
N ALA A 85 -24.97 9.85 7.75
CA ALA A 85 -24.37 8.59 8.17
C ALA A 85 -23.89 7.74 6.99
N GLU A 86 -24.68 7.66 5.91
CA GLU A 86 -24.32 6.93 4.69
C GLU A 86 -23.14 7.59 3.97
N LEU A 87 -23.13 8.92 3.91
CA LEU A 87 -22.02 9.69 3.34
C LEU A 87 -20.74 9.54 4.17
N ALA A 88 -20.84 9.60 5.50
CA ALA A 88 -19.71 9.37 6.40
C ALA A 88 -19.17 7.94 6.30
N GLN A 89 -20.04 6.95 6.14
CA GLN A 89 -19.63 5.57 5.91
C GLN A 89 -18.85 5.42 4.60
N ALA A 90 -19.34 6.00 3.51
CA ALA A 90 -18.66 5.95 2.21
C ALA A 90 -17.28 6.61 2.23
N VAL A 91 -17.17 7.77 2.88
CA VAL A 91 -15.88 8.47 3.05
C VAL A 91 -14.95 7.67 3.99
N GLY A 92 -15.51 7.05 5.03
CA GLY A 92 -14.78 6.22 5.98
C GLY A 92 -14.13 4.99 5.35
N ILE A 93 -14.68 4.45 4.25
CA ILE A 93 -14.05 3.36 3.47
C ILE A 93 -12.66 3.77 2.96
N PHE A 94 -12.45 5.05 2.65
CA PHE A 94 -11.17 5.61 2.23
C PHE A 94 -10.33 6.15 3.39
N GLY A 95 -10.78 5.99 4.64
CA GLY A 95 -10.05 6.42 5.83
C GLY A 95 -10.00 7.94 6.04
N LEU A 96 -10.87 8.70 5.37
CA LEU A 96 -10.91 10.16 5.44
C LEU A 96 -11.90 10.62 6.54
N PRO A 97 -11.51 11.52 7.46
CA PRO A 97 -12.34 11.86 8.62
C PRO A 97 -13.47 12.87 8.34
N ASP A 98 -13.38 13.71 7.29
CA ASP A 98 -14.26 14.90 7.14
C ASP A 98 -14.86 15.12 5.74
N GLY A 99 -14.89 14.09 4.88
CA GLY A 99 -15.39 14.22 3.50
C GLY A 99 -16.92 14.29 3.36
N ALA A 100 -17.69 13.93 4.39
CA ALA A 100 -19.14 13.72 4.28
C ALA A 100 -19.93 14.99 3.91
N GLY A 101 -19.54 16.14 4.47
CA GLY A 101 -20.16 17.43 4.17
C GLY A 101 -19.90 17.89 2.74
N VAL A 102 -18.66 17.72 2.27
CA VAL A 102 -18.26 18.03 0.88
C VAL A 102 -18.98 17.11 -0.10
N LEU A 103 -19.06 15.82 0.23
CA LEU A 103 -19.77 14.84 -0.60
C LEU A 103 -21.27 15.14 -0.67
N ARG A 104 -21.90 15.54 0.44
CA ARG A 104 -23.31 15.97 0.46
C ARG A 104 -23.55 17.16 -0.45
N GLN A 105 -22.67 18.17 -0.37
CA GLN A 105 -22.76 19.36 -1.20
C GLN A 105 -22.60 19.02 -2.68
N ALA A 106 -21.66 18.13 -3.02
CA ALA A 106 -21.43 17.70 -4.39
C ALA A 106 -22.60 16.92 -4.98
N LEU A 107 -23.23 16.03 -4.22
CA LEU A 107 -24.36 15.21 -4.67
C LEU A 107 -25.67 16.00 -4.75
N ALA A 108 -25.81 17.07 -3.97
CA ALA A 108 -26.98 17.96 -4.02
C ALA A 108 -27.14 18.62 -5.42
N PRO A 109 -28.39 18.91 -5.87
CA PRO A 109 -28.62 19.65 -7.10
C PRO A 109 -27.93 21.02 -7.05
N ALA A 110 -27.35 21.45 -8.16
CA ALA A 110 -26.65 22.73 -8.24
C ALA A 110 -27.61 23.90 -7.96
N ALA A 111 -27.46 24.55 -6.80
CA ALA A 111 -28.23 25.74 -6.44
C ALA A 111 -27.71 27.02 -7.12
N SER A 112 -26.53 26.96 -7.73
CA SER A 112 -25.84 28.10 -8.35
C SER A 112 -25.24 27.70 -9.69
N ALA A 113 -25.37 28.57 -10.70
CA ALA A 113 -24.75 28.39 -12.01
C ALA A 113 -23.20 28.34 -11.96
N ARG A 114 -22.58 28.78 -10.86
CA ARG A 114 -21.13 28.71 -10.64
C ARG A 114 -20.66 27.38 -10.06
N TYR A 115 -21.59 26.52 -9.62
CA TYR A 115 -21.29 25.20 -9.08
C TYR A 115 -21.80 24.14 -10.05
N ASP A 116 -21.14 24.08 -11.20
CA ASP A 116 -21.46 23.20 -12.30
C ASP A 116 -21.07 21.74 -12.02
N THR A 117 -21.41 20.85 -12.96
CA THR A 117 -21.10 19.42 -12.85
C THR A 117 -19.60 19.18 -12.66
N ALA A 118 -18.73 19.93 -13.34
CA ALA A 118 -17.28 19.76 -13.22
C ALA A 118 -16.78 20.09 -11.81
N ALA A 119 -17.24 21.19 -11.21
CA ALA A 119 -16.92 21.55 -9.82
C ALA A 119 -17.44 20.50 -8.82
N ARG A 120 -18.65 19.97 -9.06
CA ARG A 120 -19.25 18.92 -8.22
C ARG A 120 -18.49 17.60 -8.31
N LEU A 121 -18.09 17.16 -9.50
CA LEU A 121 -17.24 15.98 -9.69
C LEU A 121 -15.90 16.15 -8.97
N ALA A 122 -15.30 17.36 -9.05
CA ALA A 122 -14.06 17.65 -8.35
C ALA A 122 -14.19 17.56 -6.83
N ASP A 123 -15.33 17.99 -6.29
CA ASP A 123 -15.63 17.87 -4.85
C ASP A 123 -15.90 16.43 -4.42
N VAL A 124 -16.52 15.59 -5.26
CA VAL A 124 -16.60 14.13 -5.01
C VAL A 124 -15.21 13.53 -4.91
N CYS A 125 -14.33 13.81 -5.89
CA CYS A 125 -12.95 13.34 -5.87
C CYS A 125 -12.19 13.81 -4.63
N ARG A 126 -12.34 15.09 -4.24
CA ARG A 126 -11.72 15.62 -3.02
C ARG A 126 -12.24 14.94 -1.75
N ALA A 127 -13.54 14.66 -1.68
CA ALA A 127 -14.15 13.97 -0.54
C ALA A 127 -13.67 12.52 -0.38
N LEU A 128 -13.32 11.86 -1.49
CA LEU A 128 -12.85 10.46 -1.52
C LEU A 128 -11.33 10.32 -1.60
N GLY A 129 -10.59 11.42 -1.76
CA GLY A 129 -9.13 11.43 -1.91
C GLY A 129 -8.63 11.01 -3.30
N ALA A 130 -9.50 11.01 -4.30
CA ALA A 130 -9.16 10.63 -5.67
C ALA A 130 -8.58 11.82 -6.46
N PRO A 131 -7.53 11.62 -7.29
CA PRO A 131 -6.96 12.67 -8.12
C PRO A 131 -7.91 13.13 -9.22
N LEU A 132 -7.96 14.44 -9.47
CA LEU A 132 -8.86 15.07 -10.46
C LEU A 132 -8.51 14.72 -11.90
N GLU A 133 -7.24 14.39 -12.16
CA GLU A 133 -6.73 14.03 -13.49
C GLU A 133 -7.40 12.77 -14.04
N LEU A 134 -7.99 11.95 -13.16
CA LEU A 134 -8.75 10.77 -13.55
C LEU A 134 -10.11 11.12 -14.16
N LEU A 135 -10.67 12.30 -13.89
CA LEU A 135 -11.96 12.73 -14.43
C LEU A 135 -11.85 13.17 -15.90
N THR A 136 -10.71 13.70 -16.32
CA THR A 136 -10.54 14.43 -17.60
C THR A 136 -10.03 13.57 -18.77
N VAL A 137 -10.25 12.26 -18.75
CA VAL A 137 -9.77 11.38 -19.84
C VAL A 137 -10.62 11.58 -21.08
N ASP A 138 -10.10 12.34 -22.05
CA ASP A 138 -10.69 12.48 -23.37
C ASP A 138 -10.59 11.12 -24.10
N PRO A 139 -11.70 10.49 -24.51
CA PRO A 139 -11.70 9.17 -25.13
C PRO A 139 -11.04 9.12 -26.53
N THR A 140 -10.59 10.27 -27.05
CA THR A 140 -10.14 10.44 -28.43
C THR A 140 -8.64 10.70 -28.62
N ASP A 141 -7.81 10.68 -27.57
CA ASP A 141 -6.37 10.90 -27.71
C ASP A 141 -5.54 9.61 -27.51
N PRO A 142 -5.36 8.79 -28.56
CA PRO A 142 -4.45 7.65 -28.54
C PRO A 142 -2.96 8.05 -28.59
N GLN A 143 -2.62 9.34 -28.45
CA GLN A 143 -1.25 9.86 -28.58
C GLN A 143 -0.76 10.70 -27.40
N ARG A 144 -1.46 10.72 -26.25
CA ARG A 144 -0.78 11.07 -25.01
C ARG A 144 0.14 9.91 -24.62
N GLU A 145 1.33 9.91 -25.22
CA GLU A 145 2.48 9.21 -24.66
C GLU A 145 2.47 9.46 -23.15
N PRO A 146 2.67 8.43 -22.31
CA PRO A 146 2.74 8.62 -20.87
C PRO A 146 3.67 9.78 -20.62
N GLU A 147 3.19 10.84 -19.96
CA GLU A 147 4.01 12.01 -19.63
C GLU A 147 5.28 11.44 -19.01
N LYS A 148 6.38 11.57 -19.76
CA LYS A 148 7.65 10.93 -19.45
C LYS A 148 7.88 11.18 -17.96
N PRO A 149 8.02 10.13 -17.13
CA PRO A 149 8.02 10.31 -15.69
C PRO A 149 8.99 11.43 -15.36
N ALA A 150 8.49 12.44 -14.64
CA ALA A 150 9.36 13.37 -13.93
C ALA A 150 10.43 12.49 -13.27
N GLN A 151 11.71 12.88 -13.41
CA GLN A 151 12.88 12.10 -13.02
C GLN A 151 12.60 11.16 -11.84
N PRO A 152 13.05 9.88 -11.91
CA PRO A 152 12.69 8.87 -10.92
C PRO A 152 12.87 9.45 -9.52
N GLU A 153 11.77 9.40 -8.77
CA GLU A 153 11.70 9.86 -7.39
C GLU A 153 12.84 9.21 -6.60
N ALA A 154 13.82 10.02 -6.22
CA ALA A 154 14.92 9.59 -5.39
C ALA A 154 14.48 9.71 -3.94
N GLY A 155 14.93 8.80 -3.09
CA GLY A 155 14.54 8.82 -1.70
C GLY A 155 15.27 7.77 -0.90
N VAL A 156 15.07 7.85 0.40
CA VAL A 156 15.70 6.98 1.39
C VAL A 156 14.67 6.59 2.44
N VAL A 157 14.92 5.48 3.11
CA VAL A 157 14.12 5.06 4.27
C VAL A 157 15.02 4.90 5.48
N LEU A 158 14.68 5.62 6.53
CA LEU A 158 15.31 5.49 7.81
C LEU A 158 14.57 4.44 8.62
N VAL A 159 15.32 3.57 9.27
CA VAL A 159 14.81 2.52 10.15
C VAL A 159 15.44 2.74 11.52
N TYR A 160 14.60 2.74 12.55
CA TYR A 160 15.07 2.81 13.93
C TYR A 160 15.63 1.44 14.36
N ALA A 161 16.83 1.12 13.87
CA ALA A 161 17.60 -0.05 14.23
C ALA A 161 19.10 0.17 13.96
N PRO A 162 20.00 -0.56 14.65
CA PRO A 162 21.41 -0.59 14.31
C PRO A 162 21.67 -1.11 12.89
N VAL A 163 22.76 -0.67 12.26
CA VAL A 163 23.06 -0.94 10.83
C VAL A 163 23.01 -2.41 10.45
N ALA A 164 23.53 -3.31 11.27
CA ALA A 164 23.50 -4.75 11.01
C ALA A 164 22.06 -5.32 11.00
N VAL A 165 21.20 -4.78 11.87
CA VAL A 165 19.81 -5.24 12.05
C VAL A 165 18.89 -4.61 11.00
N ALA A 166 19.20 -3.38 10.54
CA ALA A 166 18.53 -2.74 9.42
C ALA A 166 18.93 -3.40 8.09
N ALA A 167 20.22 -3.63 7.87
CA ALA A 167 20.75 -4.26 6.65
C ALA A 167 20.11 -5.63 6.40
N ALA A 168 19.93 -6.46 7.42
CA ALA A 168 19.25 -7.75 7.28
C ALA A 168 17.81 -7.64 6.75
N ALA A 169 17.14 -6.51 6.97
CA ALA A 169 15.79 -6.24 6.49
C ALA A 169 15.74 -5.56 5.10
N GLY A 170 16.84 -4.96 4.65
CA GLY A 170 16.94 -4.27 3.35
C GLY A 170 16.53 -5.13 2.15
N PRO A 171 16.92 -6.41 2.07
CA PRO A 171 16.55 -7.29 0.96
C PRO A 171 15.05 -7.62 0.85
N LEU A 172 14.24 -7.33 1.87
CA LEU A 172 12.78 -7.51 1.84
C LEU A 172 12.10 -6.62 0.77
N ALA A 173 12.79 -5.59 0.29
CA ALA A 173 12.32 -4.70 -0.79
C ALA A 173 12.60 -5.23 -2.22
N LEU A 174 13.15 -6.44 -2.36
CA LEU A 174 13.53 -7.06 -3.66
C LEU A 174 14.54 -6.23 -4.48
N GLN A 175 15.33 -5.41 -3.80
CA GLN A 175 16.38 -4.56 -4.37
C GLN A 175 17.64 -4.66 -3.54
N SER A 176 18.77 -4.38 -4.17
CA SER A 176 19.98 -4.07 -3.42
C SER A 176 19.92 -2.68 -2.81
N ALA A 177 20.58 -2.55 -1.67
CA ALA A 177 20.61 -1.31 -0.92
C ALA A 177 21.91 -1.20 -0.13
N TRP A 178 22.36 0.04 0.03
CA TRP A 178 23.30 0.42 1.06
C TRP A 178 22.54 0.76 2.33
N THR A 179 22.99 0.23 3.45
CA THR A 179 22.48 0.60 4.78
C THR A 179 23.55 1.41 5.49
N VAL A 180 23.27 2.69 5.70
CA VAL A 180 24.21 3.68 6.25
C VAL A 180 23.86 3.95 7.72
N PRO A 181 24.81 3.87 8.66
CA PRO A 181 24.53 4.21 10.06
C PRO A 181 24.33 5.73 10.24
N LEU A 182 23.22 6.12 10.86
CA LEU A 182 22.92 7.50 11.28
C LEU A 182 22.92 7.55 12.82
N GLY A 183 24.12 7.52 13.40
CA GLY A 183 24.29 7.43 14.85
C GLY A 183 24.03 6.02 15.40
N THR A 184 23.57 5.92 16.65
CA THR A 184 23.47 4.63 17.36
C THR A 184 22.13 3.92 17.18
N GLN A 185 21.08 4.62 16.75
CA GLN A 185 19.71 4.10 16.74
C GLN A 185 19.03 4.15 15.37
N TRP A 186 19.50 5.00 14.45
CA TRP A 186 18.96 5.11 13.10
C TRP A 186 19.92 4.53 12.09
N SER A 187 19.37 3.84 11.10
CA SER A 187 20.07 3.42 9.90
C SER A 187 19.27 3.85 8.69
N MET A 188 19.95 4.22 7.61
CA MET A 188 19.32 4.72 6.40
C MET A 188 19.56 3.76 5.25
N HIS A 189 18.48 3.30 4.63
CA HIS A 189 18.51 2.54 3.39
C HIS A 189 18.55 3.48 2.20
N VAL A 190 19.53 3.22 1.34
CA VAL A 190 19.77 3.89 0.07
C VAL A 190 19.80 2.83 -1.01
N TRP A 191 18.79 2.82 -1.89
CA TRP A 191 18.75 1.88 -3.00
C TRP A 191 19.72 2.29 -4.10
N ASP A 192 20.48 1.31 -4.61
CA ASP A 192 21.47 1.52 -5.66
C ASP A 192 20.88 1.41 -7.08
N GLY A 193 19.59 1.06 -7.19
CA GLY A 193 18.87 0.93 -8.44
C GLY A 193 18.97 -0.46 -9.09
N ASP A 194 19.67 -1.43 -8.49
CA ASP A 194 19.64 -2.82 -8.96
C ASP A 194 18.49 -3.62 -8.33
N GLY A 195 17.57 -4.10 -9.18
CA GLY A 195 16.34 -4.79 -8.78
C GLY A 195 15.08 -4.15 -9.37
N GLN A 196 13.91 -4.51 -8.83
CA GLN A 196 12.65 -3.85 -9.21
C GLN A 196 12.46 -2.57 -8.40
N PRO A 197 12.29 -1.39 -9.03
CA PRO A 197 12.08 -0.14 -8.31
C PRO A 197 10.86 -0.21 -7.38
N THR A 198 11.07 0.15 -6.13
CA THR A 198 10.09 0.18 -5.04
C THR A 198 10.10 1.61 -4.53
N ALA A 199 8.93 2.25 -4.55
CA ALA A 199 8.79 3.59 -4.01
C ALA A 199 9.22 3.62 -2.52
N PRO A 200 9.94 4.66 -2.07
CA PRO A 200 10.38 4.79 -0.67
C PRO A 200 9.24 4.61 0.34
N VAL A 201 8.03 5.06 0.00
CA VAL A 201 6.81 4.87 0.80
C VAL A 201 6.49 3.38 1.02
N HIS A 202 6.44 2.58 -0.05
CA HIS A 202 6.15 1.15 0.07
C HIS A 202 7.25 0.41 0.83
N ALA A 203 8.50 0.82 0.68
CA ALA A 203 9.60 0.24 1.44
C ALA A 203 9.49 0.56 2.94
N ALA A 204 9.12 1.80 3.31
CA ALA A 204 8.86 2.18 4.69
C ALA A 204 7.68 1.42 5.29
N GLU A 205 6.59 1.24 4.55
CA GLU A 205 5.45 0.43 5.01
C GLU A 205 5.84 -1.03 5.25
N ALA A 206 6.54 -1.66 4.29
CA ALA A 206 6.98 -3.05 4.42
C ALA A 206 7.94 -3.25 5.61
N LEU A 207 8.85 -2.29 5.84
CA LEU A 207 9.77 -2.31 6.99
C LEU A 207 9.04 -1.96 8.31
N GLY A 208 7.99 -1.14 8.24
CA GLY A 208 7.12 -0.77 9.35
C GLY A 208 6.24 -1.92 9.84
N ASP A 209 5.77 -2.77 8.93
CA ASP A 209 5.00 -3.99 9.23
C ASP A 209 5.81 -4.99 10.08
N ALA A 210 7.14 -4.92 10.04
CA ALA A 210 8.03 -5.66 10.94
C ALA A 210 8.10 -5.05 12.37
N GLY A 211 7.20 -4.13 12.71
CA GLY A 211 7.09 -3.49 14.01
C GLY A 211 8.13 -2.40 14.28
N ARG A 212 8.79 -1.88 13.24
CA ARG A 212 9.84 -0.85 13.37
C ARG A 212 9.29 0.53 13.09
N VAL A 213 9.88 1.53 13.75
CA VAL A 213 9.68 2.92 13.35
C VAL A 213 10.48 3.17 12.08
N THR A 214 9.82 3.70 11.05
CA THR A 214 10.49 4.08 9.81
C THR A 214 10.09 5.47 9.36
N LEU A 215 11.03 6.18 8.73
CA LEU A 215 10.79 7.46 8.09
C LEU A 215 11.26 7.37 6.64
N ALA A 216 10.33 7.36 5.69
CA ALA A 216 10.62 7.61 4.28
C ALA A 216 10.72 9.12 4.05
N TYR A 217 11.69 9.53 3.26
CA TYR A 217 11.62 10.83 2.59
C TYR A 217 12.16 10.74 1.17
N TRP A 218 11.55 11.53 0.29
CA TRP A 218 11.75 11.46 -1.15
C TRP A 218 11.68 12.83 -1.79
N TRP A 219 12.25 12.94 -2.98
CA TRP A 219 12.26 14.15 -3.78
C TRP A 219 12.31 13.86 -5.27
N SER A 220 11.80 14.82 -6.02
CA SER A 220 11.89 14.93 -7.47
C SER A 220 12.13 16.39 -7.84
N ALA A 221 12.18 16.68 -9.14
CA ALA A 221 12.26 18.07 -9.62
C ALA A 221 11.02 18.92 -9.27
N ARG A 222 9.87 18.29 -8.96
CA ARG A 222 8.58 18.99 -8.76
C ARG A 222 7.98 18.77 -7.38
N THR A 223 8.34 17.70 -6.69
CA THR A 223 7.74 17.29 -5.42
C THR A 223 8.78 16.84 -4.43
N ALA A 224 8.45 16.90 -3.16
CA ALA A 224 9.21 16.27 -2.09
C ALA A 224 8.25 15.85 -0.99
N GLY A 225 8.55 14.79 -0.26
CA GLY A 225 7.65 14.35 0.79
C GLY A 225 8.31 13.48 1.83
N VAL A 226 7.53 13.23 2.88
CA VAL A 226 7.92 12.42 4.02
C VAL A 226 6.75 11.55 4.49
N LEU A 227 7.07 10.37 5.00
CA LEU A 227 6.11 9.45 5.61
C LEU A 227 6.74 8.77 6.82
N LEU A 228 6.09 8.90 7.96
CA LEU A 228 6.49 8.28 9.23
C LEU A 228 5.57 7.09 9.52
N THR A 229 6.15 5.91 9.71
CA THR A 229 5.43 4.73 10.21
C THR A 229 5.85 4.40 11.64
N ARG A 230 4.90 4.02 12.48
CA ARG A 230 5.11 3.53 13.85
C ARG A 230 4.12 2.42 14.13
N ASP A 231 4.58 1.35 14.78
CA ASP A 231 3.76 0.20 15.17
C ASP A 231 2.95 -0.41 14.00
N GLY A 232 3.56 -0.53 12.82
CA GLY A 232 2.92 -1.05 11.60
C GLY A 232 1.82 -0.15 11.03
N ARG A 233 1.82 1.15 11.35
CA ARG A 233 0.82 2.12 10.87
C ARG A 233 1.47 3.43 10.46
N VAL A 234 0.85 4.14 9.52
CA VAL A 234 1.25 5.51 9.14
C VAL A 234 0.87 6.48 10.26
N ALA A 235 1.87 7.04 10.93
CA ALA A 235 1.70 8.08 11.96
C ALA A 235 1.41 9.45 11.33
N GLY A 236 1.94 9.69 10.13
CA GLY A 236 1.65 10.86 9.31
C GLY A 236 2.44 10.85 8.00
N ALA A 237 1.95 11.61 7.04
CA ALA A 237 2.61 11.83 5.76
C ALA A 237 2.37 13.27 5.29
N HIS A 238 3.30 13.81 4.51
CA HIS A 238 3.19 15.15 3.95
C HIS A 238 3.99 15.23 2.65
N GLU A 239 3.47 15.97 1.69
CA GLU A 239 4.13 16.19 0.40
C GLU A 239 4.00 17.66 0.01
N TRP A 240 5.10 18.23 -0.46
CA TRP A 240 5.18 19.56 -1.05
C TRP A 240 5.19 19.46 -2.57
N GLY A 241 4.57 20.43 -3.23
CA GLY A 241 4.53 20.51 -4.69
C GLY A 241 3.52 19.57 -5.35
N SER A 242 2.85 18.70 -4.60
CA SER A 242 1.75 17.90 -5.13
C SER A 242 0.41 18.60 -5.00
N ALA A 243 -0.56 18.18 -5.82
CA ALA A 243 -1.95 18.66 -5.74
C ALA A 243 -2.69 18.12 -4.50
N VAL A 244 -2.04 17.28 -3.68
CA VAL A 244 -2.60 16.73 -2.44
C VAL A 244 -2.69 17.84 -1.41
N VAL A 245 -3.91 18.22 -1.04
CA VAL A 245 -4.15 19.26 -0.03
C VAL A 245 -3.85 18.70 1.35
N ALA A 246 -2.67 19.02 1.88
CA ALA A 246 -2.36 18.77 3.28
C ALA A 246 -3.26 19.64 4.17
N THR A 247 -4.06 19.01 5.03
CA THR A 247 -4.91 19.76 6.00
C THR A 247 -4.05 20.28 7.15
N PRO A 248 -4.39 21.44 7.75
CA PRO A 248 -3.69 21.96 8.93
C PRO A 248 -3.52 20.93 10.05
N GLU A 249 -4.53 20.07 10.27
CA GLU A 249 -4.55 19.01 11.27
C GLU A 249 -3.62 17.85 10.92
N SER A 250 -3.59 17.40 9.66
CA SER A 250 -2.70 16.32 9.21
C SER A 250 -1.23 16.73 9.33
N THR A 251 -0.91 17.96 8.89
CA THR A 251 0.42 18.55 9.05
C THR A 251 0.81 18.71 10.52
N ALA A 252 -0.12 19.18 11.37
CA ALA A 252 0.14 19.32 12.80
C ALA A 252 0.33 17.98 13.52
N ARG A 253 -0.32 16.91 13.03
CA ARG A 253 -0.15 15.54 13.55
C ARG A 253 1.23 15.00 13.17
N LEU A 254 1.60 15.08 11.90
CA LEU A 254 2.92 14.67 11.45
C LEU A 254 4.03 15.45 12.16
N GLY A 255 3.89 16.77 12.28
CA GLY A 255 4.92 17.60 12.92
C GLY A 255 5.13 17.26 14.40
N ARG A 256 4.06 16.92 15.12
CA ARG A 256 4.16 16.39 16.50
C ARG A 256 4.81 15.01 16.54
N ALA A 257 4.43 14.10 15.64
CA ALA A 257 4.98 12.76 15.60
C ALA A 257 6.49 12.77 15.27
N LEU A 258 6.92 13.60 14.31
CA LEU A 258 8.35 13.79 14.00
C LEU A 258 9.11 14.38 15.19
N ALA A 259 8.58 15.43 15.82
CA ALA A 259 9.22 16.03 16.98
C ALA A 259 9.35 15.07 18.18
N GLU A 260 8.32 14.23 18.42
CA GLU A 260 8.37 13.18 19.44
C GLU A 260 9.46 12.16 19.12
N GLU A 261 9.44 11.62 17.90
CA GLU A 261 10.35 10.54 17.49
C GLU A 261 11.82 10.97 17.49
N PHE A 262 12.10 12.19 17.03
CA PHE A 262 13.44 12.76 17.01
C PHE A 262 13.85 13.43 18.33
N ARG A 263 12.99 13.38 19.37
CA ARG A 263 13.21 13.97 20.70
C ARG A 263 13.50 15.47 20.66
N LEU A 264 12.70 16.20 19.88
CA LEU A 264 12.77 17.65 19.68
C LEU A 264 11.45 18.35 20.12
N PRO A 265 10.99 18.19 21.37
CA PRO A 265 9.70 18.72 21.81
C PRO A 265 9.59 20.25 21.69
N GLU A 266 10.71 20.96 21.91
CA GLU A 266 10.80 22.42 21.77
C GLU A 266 10.65 22.90 20.31
N GLN A 267 10.86 22.00 19.34
CA GLN A 267 10.85 22.33 17.90
C GLN A 267 9.54 21.97 17.20
N VAL A 268 8.52 21.47 17.92
CA VAL A 268 7.23 21.05 17.33
C VAL A 268 6.65 22.14 16.41
N LEU A 269 6.61 23.39 16.87
CA LEU A 269 6.08 24.50 16.08
C LEU A 269 6.95 24.81 14.86
N ALA A 270 8.27 24.67 14.96
CA ALA A 270 9.17 24.86 13.84
C ALA A 270 8.98 23.76 12.77
N VAL A 271 8.82 22.49 13.18
CA VAL A 271 8.49 21.38 12.28
C VAL A 271 7.18 21.65 11.56
N ILE A 272 6.11 21.96 12.30
CA ILE A 272 4.78 22.23 11.72
C ILE A 272 4.83 23.41 10.75
N THR A 273 5.56 24.47 11.10
CA THR A 273 5.72 25.65 10.26
C THR A 273 6.43 25.28 8.96
N LEU A 274 7.53 24.53 9.02
CA LEU A 274 8.25 24.05 7.82
C LEU A 274 7.38 23.18 6.93
N LEU A 275 6.61 22.25 7.50
CA LEU A 275 5.66 21.43 6.74
C LEU A 275 4.61 22.28 6.02
N ARG A 276 4.21 23.43 6.57
CA ARG A 276 3.25 24.34 5.94
C ARG A 276 3.84 25.32 4.95
N ARG A 277 5.18 25.40 4.81
CA ARG A 277 5.81 26.34 3.89
C ARG A 277 5.55 25.94 2.44
N THR A 278 5.21 26.93 1.64
CA THR A 278 5.00 26.82 0.19
C THR A 278 5.83 27.85 -0.59
N ASP A 279 6.64 28.65 0.11
CA ASP A 279 7.45 29.74 -0.43
C ASP A 279 8.86 29.28 -0.86
N LEU A 280 9.22 28.02 -0.59
CA LEU A 280 10.46 27.39 -1.00
C LEU A 280 10.21 26.28 -2.02
N ALA A 281 11.24 25.91 -2.78
CA ALA A 281 11.18 24.70 -3.59
C ALA A 281 10.96 23.47 -2.68
N PRO A 282 10.24 22.43 -3.15
CA PRO A 282 9.96 21.23 -2.35
C PRO A 282 11.22 20.57 -1.77
N SER A 283 12.26 20.41 -2.58
CA SER A 283 13.55 19.85 -2.14
C SER A 283 14.22 20.69 -1.06
N ASP A 284 14.16 22.02 -1.16
CA ASP A 284 14.76 22.93 -0.19
C ASP A 284 14.00 22.90 1.14
N THR A 285 12.67 22.76 1.07
CA THR A 285 11.82 22.60 2.25
C THR A 285 12.11 21.28 2.96
N LEU A 286 12.27 20.19 2.19
CA LEU A 286 12.67 18.90 2.73
C LEU A 286 14.08 18.94 3.33
N ALA A 287 15.06 19.57 2.67
CA ALA A 287 16.41 19.75 3.20
C ALA A 287 16.40 20.53 4.53
N ALA A 288 15.58 21.58 4.62
CA ALA A 288 15.39 22.33 5.86
C ALA A 288 14.77 21.48 6.99
N LEU A 289 13.81 20.61 6.65
CA LEU A 289 13.26 19.64 7.60
C LEU A 289 14.34 18.64 8.06
N CYS A 290 15.12 18.09 7.14
CA CYS A 290 16.22 17.18 7.47
C CYS A 290 17.24 17.82 8.41
N MET A 291 17.64 19.09 8.16
CA MET A 291 18.51 19.83 9.08
C MET A 291 17.92 19.95 10.48
N LEU A 292 16.62 20.26 10.58
CA LEU A 292 15.93 20.40 11.85
C LEU A 292 15.88 19.06 12.63
N LEU A 293 15.66 17.96 11.90
CA LEU A 293 15.65 16.60 12.44
C LEU A 293 17.05 15.99 12.65
N ARG A 294 18.12 16.75 12.32
CA ARG A 294 19.54 16.30 12.35
C ARG A 294 19.80 15.09 11.46
N LEU A 295 19.14 15.05 10.31
CA LEU A 295 19.33 14.09 9.24
C LEU A 295 20.28 14.67 8.17
N PRO A 296 20.93 13.82 7.35
CA PRO A 296 21.74 14.29 6.23
C PRO A 296 20.86 15.11 5.27
N ALA A 297 21.08 16.41 5.20
CA ALA A 297 20.31 17.32 4.35
C ALA A 297 21.00 17.50 2.99
N GLU A 298 22.31 17.31 2.94
CA GLU A 298 23.16 17.39 1.76
C GLU A 298 22.85 16.32 0.70
N ILE A 299 22.13 15.25 1.09
CA ILE A 299 21.73 14.20 0.15
C ILE A 299 20.42 14.54 -0.58
N VAL A 300 19.64 15.51 -0.07
CA VAL A 300 18.37 15.90 -0.69
C VAL A 300 18.66 16.62 -2.00
N GLY A 301 18.03 16.16 -3.08
CA GLY A 301 18.30 16.63 -4.44
C GLY A 301 19.26 15.75 -5.24
N LEU A 302 19.95 14.80 -4.60
CA LEU A 302 20.81 13.83 -5.30
C LEU A 302 19.96 12.82 -6.10
N THR A 303 20.51 12.37 -7.23
CA THR A 303 19.96 11.23 -7.99
C THR A 303 20.21 9.90 -7.26
N ALA A 304 19.49 8.84 -7.63
CA ALA A 304 19.73 7.49 -7.06
C ALA A 304 21.19 7.01 -7.21
N GLU A 305 21.83 7.30 -8.34
CA GLU A 305 23.24 6.97 -8.58
C GLU A 305 24.19 7.77 -7.67
N GLU A 306 23.91 9.06 -7.47
CA GLU A 306 24.68 9.91 -6.56
C GLU A 306 24.50 9.49 -5.10
N LEU A 307 23.28 9.14 -4.71
CA LEU A 307 22.97 8.59 -3.39
C LEU A 307 23.74 7.28 -3.15
N ALA A 308 23.75 6.37 -4.13
CA ALA A 308 24.48 5.11 -4.02
C ALA A 308 26.00 5.34 -3.88
N ARG A 309 26.57 6.27 -4.67
CA ARG A 309 27.98 6.66 -4.57
C ARG A 309 28.30 7.30 -3.23
N TRP A 310 27.43 8.18 -2.74
CA TRP A 310 27.55 8.77 -1.41
C TRP A 310 27.50 7.69 -0.33
N ALA A 311 26.52 6.79 -0.37
CA ALA A 311 26.33 5.74 0.63
C ALA A 311 27.53 4.78 0.70
N ALA A 312 28.08 4.41 -0.47
CA ALA A 312 29.29 3.59 -0.57
C ALA A 312 30.53 4.27 0.05
N SER A 313 30.54 5.60 0.14
CA SER A 313 31.64 6.37 0.76
C SER A 313 31.53 6.50 2.28
N VAL A 314 30.38 6.18 2.89
CA VAL A 314 30.16 6.37 4.32
C VAL A 314 30.79 5.23 5.12
N PRO A 315 31.67 5.53 6.10
CA PRO A 315 32.25 4.50 6.97
C PRO A 315 31.17 3.72 7.74
N GLY A 316 31.27 2.39 7.70
CA GLY A 316 30.32 1.49 8.38
C GLY A 316 29.04 1.23 7.59
N ALA A 317 28.90 1.74 6.37
CA ALA A 317 27.82 1.35 5.47
C ALA A 317 27.93 -0.13 5.08
N VAL A 318 26.79 -0.80 5.03
CA VAL A 318 26.68 -2.22 4.64
C VAL A 318 25.91 -2.32 3.35
N HIS A 319 26.53 -2.88 2.31
CA HIS A 319 25.81 -3.24 1.09
C HIS A 319 25.12 -4.58 1.27
N THR A 320 23.84 -4.63 0.89
CA THR A 320 23.08 -5.87 0.82
C THR A 320 22.63 -6.10 -0.61
N GLU A 321 23.03 -7.23 -1.18
CA GLU A 321 22.58 -7.66 -2.49
C GLU A 321 21.09 -8.01 -2.48
N LYS A 322 20.45 -7.88 -3.65
CA LYS A 322 19.07 -8.33 -3.84
C LYS A 322 18.95 -9.83 -3.53
N LEU A 323 17.93 -10.21 -2.78
CA LEU A 323 17.64 -11.63 -2.58
C LEU A 323 17.12 -12.24 -3.89
N PRO A 324 17.71 -13.35 -4.38
CA PRO A 324 17.06 -14.12 -5.43
C PRO A 324 15.70 -14.63 -4.91
N VAL A 325 14.70 -14.71 -5.78
CA VAL A 325 13.30 -15.04 -5.43
C VAL A 325 13.21 -16.27 -4.51
N MET A 326 14.00 -17.31 -4.77
CA MET A 326 14.03 -18.51 -3.94
C MET A 326 14.59 -18.27 -2.53
N ALA A 327 15.61 -17.40 -2.39
CA ALA A 327 16.15 -17.03 -1.08
C ALA A 327 15.19 -16.10 -0.33
N ALA A 328 14.46 -15.23 -1.01
CA ALA A 328 13.39 -14.43 -0.42
C ALA A 328 12.28 -15.33 0.15
N VAL A 329 11.83 -16.34 -0.60
CA VAL A 329 10.84 -17.32 -0.13
C VAL A 329 11.37 -18.09 1.09
N VAL A 330 12.61 -18.58 1.05
CA VAL A 330 13.21 -19.30 2.19
C VAL A 330 13.34 -18.40 3.42
N HIS A 331 13.72 -17.13 3.23
CA HIS A 331 13.83 -16.16 4.31
C HIS A 331 12.46 -15.84 4.92
N SER A 332 11.44 -15.58 4.10
CA SER A 332 10.06 -15.38 4.57
C SER A 332 9.50 -16.61 5.31
N VAL A 333 9.83 -17.82 4.88
CA VAL A 333 9.42 -19.07 5.57
C VAL A 333 10.17 -19.25 6.89
N ARG A 334 11.42 -18.80 6.99
CA ARG A 334 12.26 -18.95 8.18
C ARG A 334 11.96 -17.90 9.25
N GLU A 335 11.61 -16.68 8.86
CA GLU A 335 11.25 -15.59 9.78
C GLU A 335 9.76 -15.56 10.13
N ALA A 336 8.90 -16.23 9.35
CA ALA A 336 7.51 -16.47 9.76
C ALA A 336 7.51 -17.24 11.10
N PRO A 337 6.87 -16.71 12.17
CA PRO A 337 6.73 -17.44 13.41
C PRO A 337 6.03 -18.79 13.11
N PRO A 338 6.57 -19.93 13.57
CA PRO A 338 6.13 -21.26 13.14
C PRO A 338 4.63 -21.52 13.37
N ASP A 339 4.00 -20.75 14.27
CA ASP A 339 2.64 -20.96 14.74
C ASP A 339 1.60 -19.98 14.16
N THR A 340 1.94 -19.06 13.26
CA THR A 340 1.00 -17.98 12.85
C THR A 340 0.51 -18.06 11.42
N VAL A 341 1.39 -18.21 10.42
CA VAL A 341 0.97 -18.11 9.01
C VAL A 341 0.12 -19.32 8.56
N LEU A 342 0.53 -20.54 8.95
CA LEU A 342 -0.21 -21.76 8.60
C LEU A 342 -1.48 -21.93 9.44
N ASP A 343 -1.48 -21.46 10.68
CA ASP A 343 -2.64 -21.51 11.57
C ASP A 343 -3.66 -20.41 11.24
N GLU A 344 -3.24 -19.22 10.82
CA GLU A 344 -4.17 -18.21 10.28
C GLU A 344 -4.80 -18.67 8.96
N LEU A 345 -4.00 -19.27 8.07
CA LEU A 345 -4.51 -19.83 6.82
C LEU A 345 -5.45 -21.02 7.04
N SER A 346 -5.26 -21.80 8.10
CA SER A 346 -6.14 -22.92 8.45
C SER A 346 -7.40 -22.46 9.22
N ALA A 347 -7.27 -21.46 10.09
CA ALA A 347 -8.37 -20.88 10.87
C ALA A 347 -9.38 -20.12 10.01
N ARG A 348 -8.92 -19.41 8.96
CA ARG A 348 -9.78 -18.66 8.03
C ARG A 348 -10.50 -19.53 7.00
N ARG A 349 -10.20 -20.83 6.90
CA ARG A 349 -10.85 -21.73 5.93
C ARG A 349 -12.21 -22.20 6.44
N PRO A 350 -13.30 -21.97 5.70
CA PRO A 350 -14.64 -22.41 6.07
C PRO A 350 -14.72 -23.93 6.21
N GLY A 351 -15.57 -24.43 7.10
CA GLY A 351 -15.61 -25.85 7.50
C GLY A 351 -15.81 -26.84 6.34
N TRP A 352 -16.55 -26.44 5.29
CA TRP A 352 -16.74 -27.26 4.09
C TRP A 352 -15.42 -27.51 3.33
N TYR A 353 -14.49 -26.55 3.34
CA TYR A 353 -13.18 -26.68 2.68
C TYR A 353 -12.29 -27.70 3.40
N ARG A 354 -12.42 -27.80 4.73
CA ARG A 354 -11.72 -28.82 5.54
C ARG A 354 -12.27 -30.22 5.25
N LEU A 355 -13.59 -30.35 5.12
CA LEU A 355 -14.23 -31.61 4.72
C LEU A 355 -13.79 -32.03 3.30
N ALA A 356 -13.77 -31.10 2.35
CA ALA A 356 -13.30 -31.36 0.99
C ALA A 356 -11.84 -31.83 0.98
N ASN A 357 -10.95 -31.17 1.73
CA ASN A 357 -9.56 -31.62 1.88
C ASN A 357 -9.43 -32.99 2.55
N GLY A 358 -10.33 -33.33 3.48
CA GLY A 358 -10.40 -34.67 4.07
C GLY A 358 -10.75 -35.76 3.07
N VAL A 359 -11.74 -35.50 2.23
CA VAL A 359 -12.13 -36.41 1.16
C VAL A 359 -10.98 -36.59 0.17
N VAL A 360 -10.32 -35.49 -0.23
CA VAL A 360 -9.16 -35.54 -1.13
C VAL A 360 -7.99 -36.29 -0.50
N ALA A 361 -7.70 -36.07 0.79
CA ALA A 361 -6.66 -36.80 1.50
C ALA A 361 -6.93 -38.31 1.54
N ALA A 362 -8.19 -38.73 1.76
CA ALA A 362 -8.56 -40.14 1.76
C ALA A 362 -8.40 -40.79 0.38
N VAL A 363 -8.82 -40.09 -0.69
CA VAL A 363 -8.64 -40.55 -2.07
C VAL A 363 -7.15 -40.66 -2.42
N MET A 364 -6.34 -39.67 -2.05
CA MET A 364 -4.91 -39.66 -2.30
C MET A 364 -4.19 -40.75 -1.50
N ALA A 365 -4.60 -41.03 -0.27
CA ALA A 365 -4.06 -42.13 0.53
C ALA A 365 -4.31 -43.48 -0.14
N ALA A 366 -5.53 -43.71 -0.65
CA ALA A 366 -5.88 -44.93 -1.38
C ALA A 366 -5.09 -45.06 -2.70
N ALA A 367 -4.95 -43.97 -3.45
CA ALA A 367 -4.14 -43.95 -4.67
C ALA A 367 -2.65 -44.20 -4.38
N THR A 368 -2.13 -43.64 -3.29
CA THR A 368 -0.75 -43.86 -2.84
C THR A 368 -0.51 -45.31 -2.41
N ALA A 369 -1.48 -45.92 -1.72
CA ALA A 369 -1.41 -47.35 -1.36
C ALA A 369 -1.41 -48.25 -2.59
N LEU A 370 -2.22 -47.93 -3.61
CA LEU A 370 -2.21 -48.64 -4.89
C LEU A 370 -0.86 -48.47 -5.61
N LEU A 371 -0.31 -47.26 -5.66
CA LEU A 371 1.02 -46.99 -6.23
C LEU A 371 2.12 -47.75 -5.48
N ALA A 372 2.02 -47.88 -4.15
CA ALA A 372 2.96 -48.66 -3.35
C ALA A 372 2.88 -50.17 -3.67
N LEU A 373 1.68 -50.70 -3.90
CA LEU A 373 1.48 -52.09 -4.35
C LEU A 373 2.07 -52.31 -5.75
N LEU A 374 1.82 -51.39 -6.68
CA LEU A 374 2.36 -51.45 -8.04
C LEU A 374 3.89 -51.30 -8.07
N TRP A 375 4.46 -50.45 -7.20
CA TRP A 375 5.91 -50.34 -7.04
C TRP A 375 6.52 -51.65 -6.52
N ARG A 376 5.86 -52.32 -5.57
CA ARG A 376 6.30 -53.63 -5.06
C ARG A 376 6.26 -54.74 -6.13
N GLN A 377 5.46 -54.56 -7.17
CA GLN A 377 5.39 -55.45 -8.34
C GLN A 377 6.31 -54.98 -9.49
N GLU A 378 7.15 -53.97 -9.27
CA GLU A 378 8.06 -53.36 -10.25
C GLU A 378 7.35 -52.70 -11.46
N VAL A 379 6.03 -52.43 -11.34
CA VAL A 379 5.21 -51.83 -12.40
C VAL A 379 5.28 -50.30 -12.38
N ALA A 380 5.60 -49.70 -11.24
CA ALA A 380 5.66 -48.24 -11.05
C ALA A 380 6.95 -47.80 -10.35
N SER A 381 7.41 -46.57 -10.64
CA SER A 381 8.55 -45.97 -9.92
C SER A 381 8.17 -45.56 -8.50
N GLY A 382 9.06 -45.83 -7.55
CA GLY A 382 8.92 -45.40 -6.14
C GLY A 382 8.82 -43.87 -5.97
N TRP A 383 9.23 -43.09 -6.98
CA TRP A 383 9.03 -41.63 -6.99
C TRP A 383 7.55 -41.23 -6.89
N TRP A 384 6.66 -41.97 -7.54
CA TRP A 384 5.21 -41.71 -7.48
C TRP A 384 4.62 -42.01 -6.12
N VAL A 385 5.19 -42.98 -5.39
CA VAL A 385 4.79 -43.29 -4.01
C VAL A 385 5.20 -42.14 -3.09
N LEU A 386 6.42 -41.62 -3.21
CA LEU A 386 6.90 -40.48 -2.41
C LEU A 386 6.06 -39.22 -2.66
N LEU A 387 5.77 -38.92 -3.93
CA LEU A 387 4.90 -37.79 -4.30
C LEU A 387 3.48 -37.97 -3.73
N GLY A 388 2.93 -39.19 -3.79
CA GLY A 388 1.63 -39.53 -3.22
C GLY A 388 1.59 -39.33 -1.69
N VAL A 389 2.64 -39.75 -0.97
CA VAL A 389 2.77 -39.54 0.48
C VAL A 389 2.83 -38.04 0.81
N ALA A 390 3.67 -37.27 0.12
CA ALA A 390 3.80 -35.83 0.37
C ALA A 390 2.47 -35.08 0.13
N THR A 391 1.78 -35.42 -0.96
CA THR A 391 0.48 -34.83 -1.32
C THR A 391 -0.59 -35.19 -0.28
N THR A 392 -0.64 -36.45 0.14
CA THR A 392 -1.58 -36.94 1.17
C THR A 392 -1.36 -36.22 2.51
N VAL A 393 -0.10 -36.07 2.94
CA VAL A 393 0.25 -35.35 4.17
C VAL A 393 -0.15 -33.88 4.07
N SER A 394 0.04 -33.23 2.91
CA SER A 394 -0.34 -31.84 2.68
C SER A 394 -1.85 -31.62 2.85
N TYR A 395 -2.69 -32.47 2.26
CA TYR A 395 -4.16 -32.39 2.40
C TYR A 395 -4.63 -32.78 3.80
N ALA A 396 -4.01 -33.81 4.41
CA ALA A 396 -4.32 -34.23 5.78
C ALA A 396 -3.95 -33.14 6.81
N TRP A 397 -2.91 -32.34 6.55
CA TRP A 397 -2.57 -31.20 7.40
C TRP A 397 -3.69 -30.15 7.45
N GLY A 398 -4.45 -30.01 6.36
CA GLY A 398 -5.62 -29.14 6.27
C GLY A 398 -6.84 -29.56 7.11
N LEU A 399 -6.77 -30.72 7.79
CA LEU A 399 -7.83 -31.25 8.67
C LEU A 399 -7.70 -30.81 10.13
N ARG A 400 -6.61 -30.16 10.52
CA ARG A 400 -6.39 -29.78 11.92
C ARG A 400 -7.51 -28.86 12.42
N PRO A 401 -8.09 -29.13 13.60
CA PRO A 401 -9.05 -28.22 14.21
C PRO A 401 -8.34 -26.89 14.51
N GLY A 402 -8.90 -25.78 14.01
CA GLY A 402 -8.45 -24.45 14.40
C GLY A 402 -8.56 -24.32 15.92
N LEU A 403 -7.52 -23.82 16.57
CA LEU A 403 -7.56 -23.53 18.00
C LEU A 403 -8.74 -22.59 18.28
N PRO A 404 -9.53 -22.83 19.35
CA PRO A 404 -10.61 -21.93 19.71
C PRO A 404 -10.04 -20.53 19.93
N ASN A 405 -10.63 -19.53 19.28
CA ASN A 405 -10.31 -18.11 19.44
C ASN A 405 -10.18 -17.77 20.94
N ARG A 406 -8.96 -17.80 21.48
CA ARG A 406 -8.68 -17.16 22.75
C ARG A 406 -8.75 -15.67 22.47
N ARG A 407 -9.89 -15.07 22.83
CA ARG A 407 -10.00 -13.60 22.92
C ARG A 407 -8.76 -13.10 23.66
N PRO A 408 -8.01 -12.13 23.10
CA PRO A 408 -6.89 -11.55 23.81
C PRO A 408 -7.42 -11.02 25.15
N ALA A 409 -6.77 -11.42 26.23
CA ALA A 409 -7.08 -10.92 27.56
C ALA A 409 -6.98 -9.40 27.51
N ARG A 410 -8.06 -8.70 27.89
CA ARG A 410 -8.02 -7.25 28.11
C ARG A 410 -6.92 -6.99 29.14
N HIS A 411 -5.86 -6.32 28.72
CA HIS A 411 -4.93 -5.70 29.65
C HIS A 411 -5.70 -4.61 30.39
N SER A 412 -6.04 -4.87 31.65
CA SER A 412 -6.34 -3.82 32.61
C SER A 412 -5.04 -3.04 32.87
N PRO A 413 -5.03 -1.70 32.79
CA PRO A 413 -3.86 -0.93 33.15
C PRO A 413 -3.64 -0.94 34.67
N PRO A 414 -2.39 -0.75 35.14
CA PRO A 414 -2.09 -0.52 36.55
C PRO A 414 -2.68 0.81 37.06
#